data_AF-A0A958MUN9-F1
#
_entry.id   AF-A0A958MUN9-F1
#
_cell.length_a   1.000
_cell.length_b   1.000
_cell.length_c   1.000
_cell.angle_alpha   90.00
_cell.angle_beta   90.00
_cell.angle_gamma   90.00
#
_symmetry.space_group_name_H-M   'P 1'
#
loop_
_entity.id
_entity.type
_entity.pdbx_description
1 polymer ?
#
loop_
_entity_poly.entity_id
_entity_poly.type
_entity_poly.pdbx_seq_one_letter_code
_entity_poly.pdbx_strand_id
1 'polypeptide(L)' 'MKTQSHIVVKKFGGTSVGSIERIESVADRVHKDCLSGQRPIIVASAMSGETNRLVRLASEINPYYRGMAYDMLLASG' A
#
# COMPACT_ATOMS: atom_id res chain seq x y z
N MET A 1 23.90 -1.03 27.38
CA MET A 1 22.79 -0.17 26.90
C MET A 1 21.94 -0.99 25.94
N LYS A 2 20.66 -1.23 26.25
CA LYS A 2 19.72 -1.75 25.25
C LYS A 2 19.34 -0.57 24.35
N THR A 3 19.82 -0.55 23.11
CA THR A 3 19.36 0.40 22.11
C THR A 3 17.87 0.10 21.89
N GLN A 4 16.98 0.97 22.37
CA GLN A 4 15.55 0.83 22.09
C GLN A 4 15.37 0.95 20.58
N SER A 5 15.05 -0.16 19.93
CA SER A 5 14.71 -0.18 18.50
C SER A 5 13.36 0.50 18.31
N HIS A 6 13.37 1.66 17.67
CA HIS A 6 12.16 2.46 17.40
C HIS A 6 11.38 1.86 16.22
N ILE A 7 10.37 1.04 16.52
CA ILE A 7 9.45 0.47 15.53
C ILE A 7 8.40 1.52 15.21
N VAL A 8 8.21 1.83 13.92
CA VAL A 8 7.19 2.80 13.46
C VAL A 8 6.41 2.19 12.31
N VAL A 9 5.08 2.34 12.32
CA VAL A 9 4.23 1.92 11.19
C VAL A 9 3.98 3.12 10.29
N LYS A 10 4.27 2.99 8.99
CA LYS A 10 4.05 4.04 7.99
C LYS A 10 3.11 3.51 6.90
N LYS A 11 1.99 4.20 6.71
CA LYS A 11 1.00 3.87 5.68
C LYS A 11 1.08 4.86 4.51
N PHE A 12 1.16 4.34 3.29
CA PHE A 12 1.13 5.13 2.06
C PHE A 12 -0.19 4.87 1.31
N GLY A 13 -0.94 5.93 1.03
CA GLY A 13 -2.18 5.84 0.24
C GLY A 13 -1.93 5.77 -1.25
N GLY A 14 -2.96 5.44 -2.03
CA GLY A 14 -2.82 5.24 -3.47
C GLY A 14 -2.30 6.46 -4.23
N THR A 15 -2.56 7.69 -3.74
CA THR A 15 -1.94 8.90 -4.30
C THR A 15 -0.43 8.94 -4.05
N SER A 16 0.05 8.46 -2.90
CA SER A 16 1.48 8.38 -2.56
C SER A 16 2.23 7.31 -3.33
N VAL A 17 1.53 6.34 -3.92
CA VAL A 17 2.12 5.25 -4.74
C VAL A 17 1.53 5.19 -6.15
N GLY A 18 0.97 6.30 -6.64
CA GLY A 18 0.19 6.33 -7.88
C GLY A 18 1.02 6.31 -9.17
N SER A 19 2.34 6.44 -9.08
CA SER A 19 3.26 6.36 -10.22
C SER A 19 4.60 5.78 -9.76
N ILE A 20 5.43 5.38 -10.72
CA ILE A 20 6.76 4.83 -10.44
C ILE A 20 7.61 5.85 -9.67
N GLU A 21 7.60 7.11 -10.10
CA GLU A 21 8.39 8.19 -9.47
C GLU A 21 7.95 8.44 -8.02
N ARG A 22 6.65 8.27 -7.73
CA ARG A 22 6.13 8.38 -6.37
C ARG A 22 6.52 7.19 -5.50
N ILE A 23 6.53 5.99 -6.07
CA ILE A 23 7.01 4.77 -5.39
C ILE A 23 8.50 4.91 -5.07
N GLU A 24 9.32 5.41 -6.02
CA GLU A 24 10.74 5.70 -5.79
C GLU A 24 10.91 6.74 -4.67
N SER A 25 10.13 7.82 -4.68
CA SER A 25 10.15 8.82 -3.59
C SER A 25 9.79 8.23 -2.23
N VAL A 26 8.87 7.25 -2.17
CA VAL A 26 8.55 6.51 -0.95
C VAL A 26 9.72 5.62 -0.53
N ALA A 27 10.34 4.90 -1.47
CA ALA A 27 11.49 4.05 -1.21
C ALA A 27 12.67 4.84 -0.62
N ASP A 28 12.97 6.03 -1.16
CA ASP A 28 14.01 6.92 -0.65
C ASP A 28 13.76 7.35 0.80
N ARG A 29 12.49 7.64 1.15
CA ARG A 29 12.11 8.00 2.53
C ARG A 29 12.31 6.82 3.47
N VAL A 30 11.87 5.63 3.08
CA VAL A 30 12.04 4.40 3.88
C VAL A 30 13.52 4.07 4.05
N HIS A 31 14.34 4.25 3.01
CA HIS A 31 15.78 4.06 3.09
C HIS A 31 16.42 5.00 4.13
N LYS A 32 16.06 6.29 4.11
CA LYS A 32 16.52 7.26 5.11
C LYS A 32 16.10 6.90 6.53
N ASP A 33 14.87 6.42 6.71
CA ASP A 33 14.40 5.94 8.01
C ASP A 33 15.27 4.79 8.54
N CYS A 34 15.54 3.79 7.70
CA CYS A 34 16.40 2.67 8.04
C CYS A 34 17.82 3.12 8.42
N LEU A 35 18.41 4.06 7.66
CA LEU A 35 19.73 4.63 7.95
C LEU A 35 19.77 5.40 9.27
N SER A 36 18.65 6.01 9.69
CA SER A 36 18.53 6.66 11.00
C SER A 36 18.35 5.69 12.17
N GLY A 37 18.39 4.38 11.93
CA GLY A 37 18.22 3.34 12.94
C GLY A 37 16.75 3.03 13.29
N GLN A 38 15.79 3.57 12.53
CA GLN A 38 14.39 3.18 12.68
C GLN A 38 14.14 1.79 12.08
N ARG A 39 13.11 1.11 12.58
CA ARG A 39 12.62 -0.16 12.03
C ARG A 39 11.20 0.04 11.51
N PRO A 40 11.03 0.64 10.31
CA PRO A 40 9.71 0.95 9.81
C PRO A 40 8.98 -0.31 9.30
N ILE A 41 7.70 -0.43 9.63
CA ILE A 41 6.76 -1.38 9.02
C ILE A 41 5.93 -0.60 8.00
N ILE A 42 5.97 -1.01 6.74
CA ILE A 42 5.35 -0.28 5.65
C ILE A 42 4.06 -0.96 5.23
N VAL A 43 2.99 -0.17 5.09
CA VAL A 43 1.70 -0.60 4.53
C VAL A 43 1.40 0.28 3.32
N ALA A 44 1.23 -0.33 2.15
CA ALA A 44 0.83 0.37 0.93
C ALA A 44 -0.61 0.02 0.55
N SER A 45 -1.35 0.99 0.04
CA SER A 45 -2.59 0.74 -0.70
C SER A 45 -2.28 0.47 -2.18
N ALA A 46 -3.27 -0.02 -2.92
CA ALA A 46 -3.23 -0.07 -4.37
C ALA A 46 -2.89 1.29 -4.99
N MET A 47 -2.29 1.26 -6.19
CA MET A 47 -1.97 2.48 -6.95
C MET A 47 -3.23 3.31 -7.22
N SER A 48 -3.05 4.63 -7.38
CA SER A 48 -4.16 5.57 -7.56
C SER A 48 -5.10 5.14 -8.69
N GLY A 49 -6.38 4.92 -8.38
CA GLY A 49 -7.41 4.51 -9.34
C GLY A 49 -7.58 2.99 -9.47
N GLU A 50 -6.61 2.17 -9.08
CA GLU A 50 -6.67 0.72 -9.33
C GLU A 50 -7.76 0.01 -8.52
N THR A 51 -7.97 0.37 -7.26
CA THR A 51 -9.12 -0.17 -6.49
C THR A 51 -10.45 0.14 -7.19
N ASN A 52 -10.63 1.36 -7.70
CA ASN A 52 -11.86 1.72 -8.42
C ASN A 52 -12.00 0.94 -9.74
N ARG A 53 -10.89 0.71 -10.46
CA ARG A 53 -10.87 -0.11 -11.69
C ARG A 53 -11.30 -1.55 -11.39
N LEU A 54 -10.73 -2.16 -10.36
CA LEU A 54 -11.05 -3.53 -9.93
C LEU A 54 -12.50 -3.67 -9.45
N VAL A 55 -12.99 -2.70 -8.66
CA VAL A 55 -14.40 -2.66 -8.22
C VAL A 55 -15.36 -2.58 -9.41
N ARG A 56 -15.04 -1.78 -10.43
CA ARG A 56 -15.87 -1.68 -11.66
C ARG A 56 -15.91 -3.02 -12.40
N LEU A 57 -14.77 -3.65 -12.62
CA LEU A 57 -14.70 -4.97 -13.27
C LEU A 57 -15.50 -6.04 -12.51
N ALA A 58 -15.39 -6.08 -11.17
CA ALA A 58 -16.19 -6.99 -10.36
C ALA A 58 -17.70 -6.71 -10.50
N SER A 59 -18.08 -5.44 -10.54
CA SER A 59 -19.47 -5.02 -10.62
C SER A 59 -20.11 -5.32 -11.98
N GLU A 60 -19.33 -5.32 -13.07
CA GLU A 60 -19.78 -5.76 -14.41
C GLU A 60 -20.12 -7.25 -14.46
N ILE A 61 -19.49 -8.08 -13.60
CA ILE A 61 -19.78 -9.52 -13.50
C ILE A 61 -20.95 -9.77 -12.54
N ASN A 62 -20.85 -9.25 -11.31
CA ASN A 62 -21.90 -9.35 -10.30
C ASN A 62 -21.86 -8.15 -9.36
N PRO A 63 -22.83 -7.21 -9.46
CA PRO A 63 -22.81 -5.99 -8.66
C PRO A 63 -23.02 -6.23 -7.15
N TYR A 64 -23.56 -7.38 -6.76
CA TYR A 64 -23.93 -7.69 -5.37
C TYR A 64 -22.94 -8.62 -4.66
N TYR A 65 -22.03 -9.28 -5.38
CA TYR A 65 -21.08 -10.20 -4.75
C TYR A 65 -20.01 -9.45 -3.94
N ARG A 66 -19.90 -9.76 -2.64
CA ARG A 66 -18.91 -9.20 -1.70
C ARG A 66 -18.27 -10.29 -0.82
N GLY A 67 -18.05 -11.47 -1.41
CA GLY A 67 -17.41 -12.61 -0.74
C GLY A 67 -15.90 -12.71 -1.02
N MET A 68 -15.30 -13.86 -0.69
CA MET A 68 -13.84 -14.09 -0.77
C MET A 68 -13.22 -13.74 -2.12
N ALA A 69 -13.91 -14.01 -3.24
CA ALA A 69 -13.37 -13.68 -4.57
C ALA A 69 -13.27 -12.16 -4.81
N TYR A 70 -14.13 -11.36 -4.18
CA TYR A 70 -14.08 -9.89 -4.24
C TYR A 70 -12.88 -9.37 -3.45
N ASP A 71 -12.67 -9.88 -2.23
CA ASP A 71 -11.53 -9.50 -1.40
C ASP A 71 -10.20 -9.89 -2.06
N MET A 72 -10.14 -11.10 -2.62
CA MET A 72 -8.97 -11.57 -3.38
C MET A 72 -8.66 -10.66 -4.56
N LEU A 73 -9.68 -10.21 -5.30
CA LEU A 73 -9.49 -9.28 -6.41
C LEU A 73 -8.92 -7.94 -5.91
N LEU A 74 -9.49 -7.34 -4.87
CA LEU A 74 -9.02 -6.05 -4.37
C LEU A 74 -7.62 -6.13 -3.74
N ALA A 75 -7.27 -7.25 -3.14
CA ALA A 75 -5.94 -7.49 -2.57
C ALA A 75 -4.83 -7.64 -3.63
N SER A 76 -5.18 -7.86 -4.91
CA SER A 76 -4.21 -7.92 -6.01
C SER A 76 -3.74 -6.54 -6.52
N GLY A 77 -4.41 -5.47 -6.10
CA GLY A 77 -4.15 -4.09 -6.52
C GLY A 77 -3.06 -3.38 -5.74
#